data_AF-A0A521R3B3-F1
#
_entry.id   AF-A0A521R3B3-F1
#
_cell.length_a   1.000
_cell.length_b   1.000
_cell.length_c   1.000
_cell.angle_alpha   90.00
_cell.angle_beta   90.00
_cell.angle_gamma   90.00
#
_symmetry.space_group_name_H-M   'P 1'
#
loop_
_entity.id
_entity.type
_entity.pdbx_description
1 polymer ?
#
loop_
_entity_poly.entity_id
_entity_poly.type
_entity_poly.pdbx_seq_one_letter_code
_entity_poly.pdbx_strand_id
1 'polypeptide(L)'
;MIRTIVIALIGIVCLGVSAGAQQSYGKAERRDPLFLRFPEMADRYWERSETSTASNKVVAIPMPKQCAFLYADSYTRGQMSPREVQDTALSNCNRRLADLGPLGENYMIDCRCQVVLSNENYLVPKNLLPDDAYGPVSIFYRDDRGNMARLNGVVRYGALIGRDRSVTFSVENPRGDRVCDGTMTNEGPASGQFSLSCFGGKFGGRGSYESKFGAPNDHIIARGQTGRGQPVVMVIGLPAQLAANTYGAI
;
A
#
# COMPACT_ATOMS: atom_id res chain seq x y z
N MET A 1 -75.36 9.77 8.77
CA MET A 1 -74.80 9.32 7.48
C MET A 1 -73.92 10.44 6.91
N ILE A 2 -72.64 10.13 6.64
CA ILE A 2 -71.74 10.71 5.60
C ILE A 2 -71.36 12.21 5.79
N ARG A 3 -70.28 12.57 6.50
CA ARG A 3 -68.83 12.63 6.11
C ARG A 3 -68.58 13.25 4.72
N THR A 4 -68.21 14.53 4.69
CA THR A 4 -67.66 15.20 3.49
C THR A 4 -66.18 15.49 3.69
N ILE A 5 -65.42 15.16 2.65
CA ILE A 5 -63.99 14.89 2.61
C ILE A 5 -63.20 16.19 2.33
N VAL A 6 -62.14 16.42 3.10
CA VAL A 6 -61.11 17.43 2.82
C VAL A 6 -60.07 16.78 1.90
N ILE A 7 -59.95 17.28 0.66
CA ILE A 7 -58.91 16.87 -0.29
C ILE A 7 -57.66 17.72 -0.02
N ALA A 8 -56.62 17.10 0.54
CA ALA A 8 -55.29 17.68 0.66
C ALA A 8 -54.49 17.42 -0.63
N LEU A 9 -54.06 18.50 -1.29
CA LEU A 9 -53.08 18.47 -2.38
C LEU A 9 -51.70 18.10 -1.81
N ILE A 10 -51.26 16.87 -2.07
CA ILE A 10 -49.87 16.45 -1.85
C ILE A 10 -49.09 16.78 -3.12
N GLY A 11 -48.31 17.87 -3.08
CA GLY A 11 -47.31 18.16 -4.09
C GLY A 11 -46.14 17.19 -3.95
N ILE A 12 -45.99 16.29 -4.93
CA ILE A 12 -44.82 15.41 -5.04
C ILE A 12 -43.64 16.29 -5.48
N VAL A 13 -42.78 16.66 -4.53
CA VAL A 13 -41.45 17.18 -4.82
C VAL A 13 -40.60 15.98 -5.23
N CYS A 14 -40.47 15.76 -6.54
CA CYS A 14 -39.45 14.89 -7.10
C CYS A 14 -38.09 15.49 -6.77
N LEU A 15 -37.48 15.08 -5.66
CA LEU A 15 -36.05 15.24 -5.44
C LEU A 15 -35.35 14.40 -6.48
N GLY A 16 -34.97 15.04 -7.59
CA GLY A 16 -34.05 14.48 -8.56
C GLY A 16 -32.76 14.11 -7.82
N VAL A 17 -32.51 12.81 -7.73
CA VAL A 17 -31.21 12.29 -7.33
C VAL A 17 -30.28 12.59 -8.50
N SER A 18 -29.68 13.78 -8.49
CA SER A 18 -28.56 14.07 -9.37
C SER A 18 -27.48 13.05 -9.08
N ALA A 19 -27.20 12.19 -10.05
CA ALA A 19 -26.03 11.33 -10.07
C ALA A 19 -24.82 12.20 -9.72
N GLY A 20 -24.26 12.01 -8.52
CA GLY A 20 -23.12 12.78 -8.06
C GLY A 20 -21.99 12.64 -9.05
N ALA A 21 -21.60 13.73 -9.70
CA ALA A 21 -20.37 13.79 -10.45
C ALA A 21 -19.25 13.35 -9.49
N GLN A 22 -18.62 12.23 -9.79
CA GLN A 22 -17.54 11.69 -8.98
C GLN A 22 -16.42 12.75 -9.01
N GLN A 23 -16.22 13.44 -7.89
CA GLN A 23 -15.33 14.58 -7.81
C GLN A 23 -13.89 14.08 -8.07
N SER A 24 -13.33 14.44 -9.23
CA SER A 24 -11.97 14.07 -9.60
C SER A 24 -10.99 14.97 -8.85
N TYR A 25 -10.01 14.37 -8.20
CA TYR A 25 -8.91 15.06 -7.50
C TYR A 25 -7.67 15.23 -8.40
N GLY A 26 -7.91 15.32 -9.70
CA GLY A 26 -6.89 15.51 -10.72
C GLY A 26 -6.53 14.23 -11.46
N LYS A 27 -5.79 14.42 -12.56
CA LYS A 27 -5.31 13.31 -13.39
C LYS A 27 -4.16 12.57 -12.72
N ALA A 28 -4.15 11.26 -12.91
CA ALA A 28 -3.07 10.36 -12.54
C ALA A 28 -1.99 10.35 -13.61
N GLU A 29 -0.75 10.44 -13.17
CA GLU A 29 0.43 10.35 -14.00
C GLU A 29 1.25 9.12 -13.60
N ARG A 30 1.92 8.50 -14.57
CA ARG A 30 2.72 7.31 -14.32
C ARG A 30 3.79 7.51 -13.23
N ARG A 31 4.30 8.72 -13.08
CA ARG A 31 5.34 9.06 -12.10
C ARG A 31 4.78 9.36 -10.70
N ASP A 32 3.46 9.35 -10.53
CA ASP A 32 2.84 9.63 -9.23
C ASP A 32 3.28 8.58 -8.17
N PRO A 33 3.44 8.97 -6.90
CA PRO A 33 4.01 8.09 -5.87
C PRO A 33 3.22 6.80 -5.64
N LEU A 34 1.91 6.78 -5.90
CA LEU A 34 1.10 5.57 -5.88
C LEU A 34 1.64 4.48 -6.83
N PHE A 35 2.08 4.86 -8.03
CA PHE A 35 2.68 3.94 -9.01
C PHE A 35 4.13 3.61 -8.67
N LEU A 36 4.83 4.48 -7.94
CA LEU A 36 6.14 4.17 -7.39
C LEU A 36 6.05 3.08 -6.32
N ARG A 37 4.98 3.10 -5.51
CA ARG A 37 4.71 2.06 -4.53
C ARG A 37 4.38 0.71 -5.17
N PHE A 38 3.68 0.71 -6.30
CA PHE A 38 3.26 -0.49 -7.01
C PHE A 38 3.79 -0.47 -8.46
N PRO A 39 5.07 -0.78 -8.70
CA PRO A 39 5.67 -0.71 -10.03
C PRO A 39 4.96 -1.61 -11.06
N GLU A 40 4.53 -2.80 -10.65
CA GLU A 40 3.76 -3.71 -11.51
C GLU A 40 2.38 -3.15 -11.87
N MET A 41 1.75 -2.43 -10.93
CA MET A 41 0.50 -1.72 -11.22
C MET A 41 0.76 -0.64 -12.27
N ALA A 42 1.90 0.06 -12.23
CA ALA A 42 2.25 1.05 -13.23
C ALA A 42 2.40 0.43 -14.63
N ASP A 43 3.12 -0.69 -14.74
CA ASP A 43 3.23 -1.48 -15.98
C ASP A 43 1.84 -1.90 -16.49
N ARG A 44 1.06 -2.55 -15.64
CA ARG A 44 -0.28 -3.03 -15.99
C ARG A 44 -1.23 -1.91 -16.34
N TYR A 45 -1.18 -0.76 -15.68
CA TYR A 45 -2.14 0.33 -15.89
C TYR A 45 -1.83 1.19 -17.11
N TRP A 46 -0.56 1.31 -17.49
CA TRP A 46 -0.10 2.23 -18.54
C TRP A 46 0.48 1.56 -19.79
N GLU A 47 1.19 0.44 -19.66
CA GLU A 47 1.93 -0.15 -20.79
C GLU A 47 1.20 -1.31 -21.45
N ARG A 48 0.50 -2.15 -20.68
CA ARG A 48 -0.11 -3.36 -21.24
C ARG A 48 -1.20 -3.02 -22.25
N SER A 49 -1.19 -3.74 -23.38
CA SER A 49 -2.17 -3.58 -24.46
C SER A 49 -3.61 -3.86 -24.00
N GLU A 50 -3.76 -4.75 -23.02
CA GLU A 50 -5.03 -5.14 -22.41
C GLU A 50 -5.76 -3.97 -21.72
N THR A 51 -5.01 -3.08 -21.08
CA THR A 51 -5.53 -1.98 -20.27
C THR A 51 -5.45 -0.62 -20.97
N SER A 52 -4.46 -0.41 -21.84
CA SER A 52 -4.34 0.81 -22.65
C SER A 52 -5.50 1.02 -23.62
N THR A 53 -6.19 -0.06 -23.99
CA THR A 53 -7.39 -0.04 -24.85
C THR A 53 -8.68 -0.33 -24.09
N ALA A 54 -8.63 -0.41 -22.75
CA ALA A 54 -9.80 -0.65 -21.93
C ALA A 54 -10.75 0.56 -21.94
N SER A 55 -12.05 0.30 -22.02
CA SER A 55 -13.08 1.32 -21.92
C SER A 55 -13.28 1.78 -20.47
N ASN A 56 -13.03 0.91 -19.50
CA ASN A 56 -12.90 1.28 -18.09
C ASN A 56 -11.71 0.56 -17.45
N LYS A 57 -10.95 1.27 -16.61
CA LYS A 57 -9.89 0.73 -15.77
C LYS A 57 -9.93 1.38 -14.38
N VAL A 58 -9.84 0.56 -13.35
CA VAL A 58 -10.04 0.96 -11.95
C VAL A 58 -8.95 0.37 -11.08
N VAL A 59 -8.49 1.13 -10.09
CA VAL A 59 -7.59 0.65 -9.03
C VAL A 59 -8.24 0.90 -7.67
N ALA A 60 -8.26 -0.13 -6.85
CA ALA A 60 -8.59 -0.08 -5.43
C ALA A 60 -7.36 -0.41 -4.57
N ILE A 61 -7.21 0.32 -3.47
CA ILE A 61 -6.19 0.05 -2.45
C ILE A 61 -6.83 0.13 -1.06
N PRO A 62 -6.27 -0.53 -0.04
CA PRO A 62 -6.68 -0.31 1.33
C PRO A 62 -6.24 1.08 1.79
N MET A 63 -7.16 1.78 2.45
CA MET A 63 -6.99 3.11 3.02
C MET A 63 -7.15 3.04 4.55
N PRO A 64 -6.56 3.96 5.33
CA PRO A 64 -5.73 5.11 4.92
C PRO A 64 -4.36 4.69 4.36
N LYS A 65 -3.50 5.64 3.90
CA LYS A 65 -2.22 5.33 3.22
C LYS A 65 -1.34 4.31 3.93
N GLN A 66 -1.47 4.19 5.25
CA GLN A 66 -0.81 3.17 6.06
C GLN A 66 -1.11 1.74 5.60
N CYS A 67 -2.33 1.50 5.11
CA CYS A 67 -2.84 0.23 4.64
C CYS A 67 -2.52 -0.05 3.17
N ALA A 68 -1.90 0.88 2.44
CA ALA A 68 -1.58 0.73 1.02
C ALA A 68 -0.37 -0.21 0.80
N PHE A 69 -0.47 -1.45 1.29
CA PHE A 69 0.54 -2.50 1.06
C PHE A 69 0.18 -3.42 -0.10
N LEU A 70 -1.08 -3.46 -0.52
CA LEU A 70 -1.57 -4.18 -1.69
C LEU A 70 -2.39 -3.24 -2.58
N TYR A 71 -2.62 -3.68 -3.82
CA TYR A 71 -3.62 -3.09 -4.71
C TYR A 71 -4.45 -4.20 -5.36
N ALA A 72 -5.63 -3.83 -5.85
CA ALA A 72 -6.37 -4.63 -6.82
C ALA A 72 -6.83 -3.72 -7.95
N ASP A 73 -6.75 -4.24 -9.16
CA ASP A 73 -7.20 -3.53 -10.35
C ASP A 73 -8.26 -4.36 -11.10
N SER A 74 -9.06 -3.66 -11.90
CA SER A 74 -10.02 -4.29 -12.80
C SER A 74 -10.17 -3.41 -14.04
N TYR A 75 -10.38 -4.02 -15.19
CA TYR A 75 -10.58 -3.34 -16.45
C TYR A 75 -11.55 -4.12 -17.35
N THR A 76 -12.12 -3.43 -18.32
CA THR A 76 -13.03 -4.02 -19.31
C THR A 76 -12.88 -3.33 -20.67
N ARG A 77 -13.21 -4.03 -21.74
CA ARG A 77 -13.33 -3.49 -23.11
C ARG A 77 -14.79 -3.42 -23.57
N GLY A 78 -15.71 -3.24 -22.62
CA GLY A 78 -17.15 -3.10 -22.86
C GLY A 78 -17.99 -4.32 -22.44
N GLN A 79 -17.38 -5.35 -21.85
CA GLN A 79 -18.09 -6.51 -21.31
C GLN A 79 -18.77 -6.22 -19.97
N MET A 80 -18.28 -5.21 -19.24
CA MET A 80 -18.77 -4.82 -17.92
C MET A 80 -19.12 -3.34 -17.92
N SER A 81 -20.15 -2.98 -17.16
CA SER A 81 -20.46 -1.59 -16.84
C SER A 81 -19.36 -0.98 -15.94
N PRO A 82 -19.21 0.37 -15.92
CA PRO A 82 -18.23 1.03 -15.05
C PRO A 82 -18.37 0.63 -13.57
N ARG A 83 -19.61 0.41 -13.10
CA ARG A 83 -19.89 0.00 -11.72
C ARG A 83 -19.41 -1.42 -11.43
N GLU A 84 -19.67 -2.36 -12.33
CA GLU A 84 -19.20 -3.74 -12.17
C GLU A 84 -17.68 -3.83 -12.11
N VAL A 85 -16.96 -3.00 -12.89
CA VAL A 85 -15.49 -2.92 -12.84
C VAL A 85 -15.02 -2.41 -11.48
N GLN A 86 -15.68 -1.38 -10.93
CA GLN A 86 -15.37 -0.87 -9.59
C GLN A 86 -15.65 -1.91 -8.49
N ASP A 87 -16.82 -2.55 -8.53
CA ASP A 87 -17.21 -3.56 -7.54
C ASP A 87 -16.26 -4.77 -7.58
N THR A 88 -15.79 -5.16 -8.77
CA THR A 88 -14.79 -6.22 -8.94
C THR A 88 -13.45 -5.86 -8.32
N ALA A 89 -12.93 -4.64 -8.59
CA ALA A 89 -11.69 -4.18 -7.98
C ALA A 89 -11.79 -4.10 -6.44
N LEU A 90 -12.89 -3.57 -5.91
CA LEU A 90 -13.16 -3.50 -4.48
C LEU A 90 -13.26 -4.88 -3.84
N SER A 91 -14.02 -5.79 -4.44
CA SER A 91 -14.19 -7.17 -3.96
C SER A 91 -12.84 -7.89 -3.89
N ASN A 92 -12.04 -7.80 -4.95
CA ASN A 92 -10.70 -8.40 -4.98
C ASN A 92 -9.76 -7.78 -3.94
N CYS A 93 -9.78 -6.46 -3.77
CA CYS A 93 -8.99 -5.78 -2.75
C CYS A 93 -9.38 -6.26 -1.34
N ASN A 94 -10.68 -6.27 -1.01
CA ASN A 94 -11.17 -6.66 0.31
C ASN A 94 -10.86 -8.13 0.62
N ARG A 95 -11.02 -9.03 -0.37
CA ARG A 95 -10.63 -10.44 -0.24
C ARG A 95 -9.14 -10.58 0.07
N ARG A 96 -8.26 -9.94 -0.71
CA ARG A 96 -6.81 -9.98 -0.46
C ARG A 96 -6.43 -9.37 0.89
N LEU A 97 -7.11 -8.30 1.31
CA LEU A 97 -6.89 -7.68 2.61
C LEU A 97 -7.27 -8.62 3.76
N ALA A 98 -8.38 -9.35 3.62
CA ALA A 98 -8.80 -10.36 4.58
C ALA A 98 -7.82 -11.55 4.63
N ASP A 99 -7.34 -12.01 3.47
CA ASP A 99 -6.41 -13.13 3.35
C ASP A 99 -5.02 -12.81 3.94
N LEU A 100 -4.51 -11.59 3.71
CA LEU A 100 -3.20 -11.15 4.18
C LEU A 100 -3.21 -10.68 5.65
N GLY A 101 -4.38 -10.34 6.17
CA GLY A 101 -4.56 -9.80 7.52
C GLY A 101 -4.16 -8.32 7.66
N PRO A 102 -4.45 -7.70 8.81
CA PRO A 102 -4.11 -6.30 9.07
C PRO A 102 -2.60 -6.09 9.12
N LEU A 103 -2.15 -4.83 8.99
CA LEU A 103 -0.73 -4.42 9.04
C LEU A 103 0.09 -4.98 10.22
N GLY A 104 -0.57 -5.48 11.27
CA GLY A 104 0.01 -6.23 12.38
C GLY A 104 -0.65 -5.89 13.71
N GLU A 105 -0.27 -6.60 14.77
CA GLU A 105 -0.78 -6.45 16.15
C GLU A 105 -0.69 -5.02 16.73
N ASN A 106 0.10 -4.14 16.12
CA ASN A 106 0.40 -2.81 16.65
C ASN A 106 -0.24 -1.65 15.85
N TYR A 107 -1.02 -1.95 14.80
CA TYR A 107 -1.74 -0.94 14.04
C TYR A 107 -3.24 -1.17 14.21
N MET A 108 -3.86 -0.53 15.21
CA MET A 108 -5.32 -0.44 15.31
C MET A 108 -5.87 0.54 14.25
N ILE A 109 -5.51 0.33 12.99
CA ILE A 109 -5.97 1.13 11.86
C ILE A 109 -7.05 0.32 11.15
N ASP A 110 -8.24 0.89 11.03
CA ASP A 110 -9.34 0.31 10.25
C ASP A 110 -9.00 0.42 8.75
N CYS A 111 -8.41 -0.64 8.20
CA CYS A 111 -8.06 -0.72 6.80
C CYS A 111 -9.29 -1.12 5.97
N ARG A 112 -9.71 -0.26 5.05
CA ARG A 112 -10.80 -0.56 4.11
C ARG A 112 -10.40 -0.26 2.69
N CYS A 113 -10.75 -1.15 1.77
CA CYS A 113 -10.50 -0.91 0.35
C CYS A 113 -11.41 0.18 -0.19
N GLN A 114 -10.82 1.10 -0.93
CA GLN A 114 -11.51 2.15 -1.66
C GLN A 114 -10.97 2.21 -3.09
N VAL A 115 -11.84 2.55 -4.03
CA VAL A 115 -11.39 2.90 -5.39
C VAL A 115 -10.69 4.24 -5.33
N VAL A 116 -9.43 4.27 -5.71
CA VAL A 116 -8.60 5.49 -5.69
C VAL A 116 -8.33 6.04 -7.08
N LEU A 117 -8.40 5.19 -8.10
CA LEU A 117 -8.27 5.57 -9.50
C LEU A 117 -9.40 4.98 -10.34
N SER A 118 -9.97 5.79 -11.22
CA SER A 118 -10.83 5.33 -12.30
C SER A 118 -10.55 6.13 -13.55
N ASN A 119 -10.25 5.45 -14.66
CA ASN A 119 -10.00 6.07 -15.97
C ASN A 119 -9.05 7.27 -15.89
N GLU A 120 -7.88 7.05 -15.27
CA GLU A 120 -6.80 8.04 -15.08
C GLU A 120 -7.16 9.22 -14.17
N ASN A 121 -8.28 9.17 -13.45
CA ASN A 121 -8.68 10.21 -12.50
C ASN A 121 -8.59 9.69 -11.08
N TYR A 122 -8.04 10.52 -10.19
CA TYR A 122 -8.07 10.26 -8.76
C TYR A 122 -9.47 10.49 -8.19
N LEU A 123 -9.97 9.51 -7.46
CA LEU A 123 -11.28 9.57 -6.80
C LEU A 123 -11.19 9.87 -5.31
N VAL A 124 -9.96 9.95 -4.79
CA VAL A 124 -9.65 10.41 -3.44
C VAL A 124 -8.60 11.53 -3.51
N PRO A 125 -8.55 12.44 -2.53
CA PRO A 125 -7.51 13.46 -2.46
C PRO A 125 -6.09 12.86 -2.53
N LYS A 126 -5.21 13.43 -3.37
CA LYS A 126 -3.83 12.94 -3.56
C LYS A 126 -3.04 12.88 -2.24
N ASN A 127 -3.29 13.79 -1.30
CA ASN A 127 -2.61 13.82 0.01
C ASN A 127 -3.03 12.66 0.95
N LEU A 128 -4.12 11.95 0.65
CA LEU A 128 -4.52 10.74 1.38
C LEU A 128 -3.90 9.47 0.81
N LEU A 129 -3.27 9.55 -0.37
CA LEU A 129 -2.55 8.46 -1.00
C LEU A 129 -1.10 8.41 -0.51
N PRO A 130 -0.37 7.32 -0.78
CA PRO A 130 1.08 7.31 -0.60
C PRO A 130 1.70 8.51 -1.32
N ASP A 131 2.48 9.30 -0.57
CA ASP A 131 3.22 10.49 -0.99
C ASP A 131 4.69 10.16 -1.33
N ASP A 132 5.18 9.07 -0.76
CA ASP A 132 6.45 8.43 -1.04
C ASP A 132 6.22 6.95 -1.38
N ALA A 133 7.26 6.25 -1.82
CA ALA A 133 7.20 4.80 -1.78
C ALA A 133 7.20 4.38 -0.29
N TYR A 134 6.08 3.80 0.11
CA TYR A 134 5.64 3.65 1.50
C TYR A 134 5.20 2.22 1.77
N GLY A 135 5.62 1.57 2.86
CA GLY A 135 5.10 0.24 3.16
C GLY A 135 5.18 -0.17 4.62
N PRO A 136 4.42 -1.21 5.03
CA PRO A 136 4.65 -1.85 6.31
C PRO A 136 6.09 -2.38 6.35
N VAL A 137 6.73 -2.25 7.50
CA VAL A 137 8.03 -2.85 7.74
C VAL A 137 8.03 -3.63 9.05
N SER A 138 8.68 -4.79 9.05
CA SER A 138 9.01 -5.55 10.25
C SER A 138 10.51 -5.77 10.30
N ILE A 139 11.15 -5.39 11.40
CA ILE A 139 12.57 -5.62 11.66
C ILE A 139 12.69 -6.59 12.81
N PHE A 140 13.31 -7.74 12.55
CA PHE A 140 13.66 -8.77 13.51
C PHE A 140 15.15 -8.67 13.77
N TYR A 141 15.54 -8.61 15.04
CA TYR A 141 16.95 -8.52 15.41
C TYR A 141 17.20 -9.12 16.78
N ARG A 142 18.46 -9.47 17.06
CA ARG A 142 18.89 -9.75 18.43
C ARG A 142 19.47 -8.48 19.04
N ASP A 143 19.01 -8.14 20.24
CA ASP A 143 19.56 -7.03 21.00
C ASP A 143 21.00 -7.33 21.49
N ASP A 144 21.62 -6.37 22.17
CA ASP A 144 22.98 -6.52 22.70
C ASP A 144 23.14 -7.65 23.74
N ARG A 145 22.04 -8.17 24.28
CA ARG A 145 21.99 -9.29 25.23
C ARG A 145 21.65 -10.61 24.54
N GLY A 146 21.47 -10.61 23.22
CA GLY A 146 21.10 -11.78 22.42
C GLY A 146 19.59 -12.08 22.42
N ASN A 147 18.76 -11.25 23.04
CA ASN A 147 17.31 -11.46 23.07
C ASN A 147 16.71 -11.11 21.71
N MET A 148 15.76 -11.92 21.29
CA MET A 148 14.95 -11.64 20.12
C MET A 148 14.08 -10.40 20.36
N ALA A 149 14.24 -9.42 19.48
CA ALA A 149 13.48 -8.19 19.48
C ALA A 149 12.85 -7.99 18.10
N ARG A 150 11.72 -7.27 18.10
CA ARG A 150 10.93 -6.99 16.91
C ARG A 150 10.48 -5.54 16.92
N LEU A 151 10.70 -4.87 15.81
CA LEU A 151 10.19 -3.53 15.54
C LEU A 151 9.24 -3.61 14.35
N ASN A 152 7.98 -3.29 14.58
CA ASN A 152 6.99 -3.12 13.51
C ASN A 152 6.82 -1.63 13.25
N GLY A 153 6.68 -1.28 11.98
CA GLY A 153 6.84 0.09 11.55
C GLY A 153 6.22 0.33 10.19
N VAL A 154 6.46 1.55 9.75
CA VAL A 154 6.16 2.05 8.43
C VAL A 154 7.46 2.57 7.87
N VAL A 155 7.84 2.10 6.69
CA VAL A 155 9.02 2.60 5.99
C VAL A 155 8.58 3.61 4.93
N ARG A 156 9.34 4.70 4.80
CA ARG A 156 9.19 5.73 3.78
C ARG A 156 10.48 5.93 3.03
N TYR A 157 10.40 6.05 1.71
CA TYR A 157 11.55 6.33 0.86
C TYR A 157 11.13 7.07 -0.41
N GLY A 158 11.87 8.13 -0.76
CA GLY A 158 11.51 9.05 -1.85
C GLY A 158 11.93 8.59 -3.27
N ALA A 159 12.43 7.37 -3.43
CA ALA A 159 12.98 6.86 -4.68
C ALA A 159 12.74 5.36 -4.83
N LEU A 160 12.81 4.81 -6.05
CA LEU A 160 12.53 3.38 -6.26
C LEU A 160 13.74 2.51 -5.93
N ILE A 161 13.58 1.68 -4.89
CA ILE A 161 14.52 0.59 -4.58
C ILE A 161 14.62 -0.34 -5.80
N GLY A 162 15.83 -0.69 -6.21
CA GLY A 162 16.09 -1.51 -7.42
C GLY A 162 16.20 -0.72 -8.73
N ARG A 163 15.76 0.54 -8.77
CA ARG A 163 15.97 1.44 -9.93
C ARG A 163 17.00 2.54 -9.64
N ASP A 164 16.82 3.28 -8.56
CA ASP A 164 17.65 4.43 -8.22
C ASP A 164 18.91 3.97 -7.48
N ARG A 165 20.10 4.45 -7.90
CA ARG A 165 21.42 3.94 -7.45
C ARG A 165 21.53 3.80 -5.93
N SER A 166 20.96 4.75 -5.19
CA SER A 166 20.88 4.73 -3.75
C SER A 166 19.59 5.39 -3.30
N VAL A 167 18.91 4.77 -2.34
CA VAL A 167 17.62 5.18 -1.80
C VAL A 167 17.74 5.27 -0.29
N THR A 168 17.56 6.47 0.25
CA THR A 168 17.45 6.66 1.70
C THR A 168 16.04 6.32 2.16
N PHE A 169 15.92 5.69 3.32
CA PHE A 169 14.64 5.40 3.94
C PHE A 169 14.61 5.77 5.42
N SER A 170 13.41 6.01 5.94
CA SER A 170 13.15 6.17 7.36
C SER A 170 12.05 5.23 7.81
N VAL A 171 12.12 4.76 9.05
CA VAL A 171 11.09 3.93 9.67
C VAL A 171 10.42 4.71 10.80
N GLU A 172 9.10 4.81 10.73
CA GLU A 172 8.23 5.32 11.80
C GLU A 172 7.63 4.13 12.56
N ASN A 173 7.57 4.22 13.89
CA ASN A 173 6.86 3.24 14.71
C ASN A 173 5.33 3.52 14.65
N PRO A 174 4.48 2.67 15.26
CA PRO A 174 3.03 2.87 15.25
C PRO A 174 2.54 4.16 15.96
N ARG A 175 3.39 4.79 16.78
CA ARG A 175 3.11 6.09 17.41
C ARG A 175 3.49 7.27 16.52
N GLY A 176 4.08 7.02 15.35
CA GLY A 176 4.58 8.05 14.43
C GLY A 176 5.99 8.54 14.77
N ASP A 177 6.67 7.96 15.76
CA ASP A 177 8.05 8.35 16.06
C ASP A 177 8.98 7.76 15.00
N ARG A 178 9.83 8.59 14.40
CA ARG A 178 10.94 8.12 13.57
C ARG A 178 11.95 7.36 14.44
N VAL A 179 12.07 6.06 14.20
CA VAL A 179 12.86 5.14 15.01
C VAL A 179 14.09 4.62 14.30
N CYS A 180 14.09 4.57 12.96
CA CYS A 180 15.25 4.15 12.18
C CYS A 180 15.45 5.01 10.95
N ASP A 181 16.70 5.07 10.52
CA ASP A 181 17.15 5.62 9.25
C ASP A 181 18.05 4.63 8.55
N GLY A 182 18.03 4.64 7.21
CA GLY A 182 18.85 3.71 6.46
C GLY A 182 19.01 4.08 5.01
N THR A 183 19.71 3.21 4.30
CA THR A 183 19.99 3.34 2.88
C THR A 183 19.93 1.96 2.25
N MET A 184 19.36 1.89 1.05
CA MET A 184 19.49 0.77 0.13
C MET A 184 20.27 1.22 -1.09
N THR A 185 21.26 0.44 -1.52
CA THR A 185 22.05 0.69 -2.72
C THR A 185 21.84 -0.45 -3.69
N ASN A 186 21.60 -0.14 -4.97
CA ASN A 186 21.34 -1.18 -5.96
C ASN A 186 22.66 -1.79 -6.46
N GLU A 187 22.73 -3.12 -6.46
CA GLU A 187 23.79 -3.88 -7.16
C GLU A 187 23.20 -4.64 -8.36
N GLY A 188 21.88 -4.82 -8.40
CA GLY A 188 21.14 -5.37 -9.53
C GLY A 188 19.66 -4.94 -9.53
N PRO A 189 18.86 -5.36 -10.52
CA PRO A 189 17.47 -4.91 -10.67
C PRO A 189 16.55 -5.26 -9.50
N ALA A 190 16.87 -6.31 -8.73
CA ALA A 190 16.06 -6.80 -7.62
C ALA A 190 16.88 -7.03 -6.35
N SER A 191 18.13 -6.56 -6.28
CA SER A 191 19.02 -6.82 -5.16
C SER A 191 20.06 -5.73 -4.95
N GLY A 192 20.63 -5.71 -3.74
CA GLY A 192 21.70 -4.79 -3.41
C GLY A 192 22.08 -4.86 -1.95
N GLN A 193 22.69 -3.78 -1.44
CA GLN A 193 23.08 -3.66 -0.04
C GLN A 193 22.12 -2.76 0.71
N PHE A 194 21.98 -3.00 2.00
CA PHE A 194 21.29 -2.11 2.91
C PHE A 194 22.16 -1.80 4.13
N SER A 195 21.89 -0.64 4.72
CA SER A 195 22.31 -0.29 6.07
C SER A 195 21.18 0.40 6.79
N LEU A 196 21.05 0.18 8.09
CA LEU A 196 20.12 0.89 8.96
C LEU A 196 20.77 1.23 10.29
N SER A 197 20.26 2.30 10.90
CA SER A 197 20.57 2.75 12.25
C SER A 197 19.26 3.12 12.94
N CYS A 198 19.01 2.59 14.12
CA CYS A 198 17.81 2.84 14.90
C CYS A 198 18.13 3.39 16.28
N PHE A 199 17.14 4.07 16.86
CA PHE A 199 17.14 4.60 18.22
C PHE A 199 18.38 5.48 18.51
N GLY A 200 18.76 6.32 17.55
CA GLY A 200 19.92 7.21 17.66
C GLY A 200 21.25 6.47 17.65
N GLY A 201 21.36 5.36 16.91
CA GLY A 201 22.61 4.60 16.77
C GLY A 201 22.80 3.46 17.76
N LYS A 202 21.85 3.23 18.68
CA LYS A 202 21.92 2.12 19.65
C LYS A 202 21.80 0.75 18.99
N PHE A 203 21.11 0.69 17.86
CA PHE A 203 20.99 -0.51 17.05
C PHE A 203 21.34 -0.15 15.61
N GLY A 204 22.09 -1.01 14.94
CA GLY A 204 22.41 -0.83 13.54
C GLY A 204 22.69 -2.17 12.88
N GLY A 205 22.40 -2.24 11.59
CA GLY A 205 22.57 -3.46 10.80
C GLY A 205 22.96 -3.13 9.37
N ARG A 206 23.70 -4.04 8.74
CA ARG A 206 24.05 -3.97 7.33
C ARG A 206 24.09 -5.35 6.71
N GLY A 207 23.84 -5.42 5.42
CA GLY A 207 23.88 -6.66 4.66
C GLY A 207 23.26 -6.46 3.28
N SER A 208 22.68 -7.51 2.72
CA SER A 208 22.05 -7.46 1.41
C SER A 208 20.53 -7.44 1.50
N TYR A 209 19.87 -6.97 0.44
CA TYR A 209 18.44 -7.11 0.26
C TYR A 209 18.12 -7.76 -1.08
N GLU A 210 16.94 -8.36 -1.14
CA GLU A 210 16.32 -8.90 -2.35
C GLU A 210 14.85 -8.46 -2.43
N SER A 211 14.37 -8.22 -3.64
CA SER A 211 12.96 -7.99 -3.93
C SER A 211 12.32 -9.32 -4.34
N LYS A 212 11.18 -9.64 -3.72
CA LYS A 212 10.35 -10.79 -4.04
C LYS A 212 9.05 -10.29 -4.68
N PHE A 213 8.73 -10.85 -5.83
CA PHE A 213 7.52 -10.53 -6.59
C PHE A 213 6.50 -11.65 -6.45
N GLY A 214 5.23 -11.31 -6.33
CA GLY A 214 4.12 -12.27 -6.25
C GLY A 214 3.82 -12.75 -4.83
N ALA A 215 3.63 -14.07 -4.66
CA ALA A 215 3.02 -14.63 -3.46
C ALA A 215 3.85 -14.39 -2.17
N PRO A 216 3.22 -13.98 -1.05
CA PRO A 216 1.81 -13.62 -0.87
C PRO A 216 1.48 -12.17 -1.32
N ASN A 217 2.49 -11.31 -1.40
CA ASN A 217 2.47 -9.99 -2.03
C ASN A 217 3.91 -9.53 -2.33
N ASP A 218 4.10 -8.54 -3.20
CA ASP A 218 5.42 -7.97 -3.48
C ASP A 218 6.04 -7.39 -2.21
N HIS A 219 7.29 -7.75 -1.93
CA HIS A 219 8.00 -7.34 -0.73
C HIS A 219 9.52 -7.35 -0.90
N ILE A 220 10.22 -6.68 0.00
CA ILE A 220 11.68 -6.68 0.07
C ILE A 220 12.10 -7.38 1.36
N ILE A 221 13.14 -8.21 1.26
CA ILE A 221 13.77 -8.87 2.40
C ILE A 221 15.22 -8.42 2.45
N ALA A 222 15.59 -7.75 3.53
CA ALA A 222 16.94 -7.36 3.85
C ALA A 222 17.47 -8.27 4.97
N ARG A 223 18.64 -8.89 4.75
CA ARG A 223 19.28 -9.81 5.70
C ARG A 223 20.70 -9.37 5.94
N GLY A 224 21.08 -9.25 7.20
CA GLY A 224 22.36 -8.73 7.57
C GLY A 224 22.73 -9.02 9.01
N GLN A 225 23.72 -8.29 9.48
CA GLN A 225 24.23 -8.41 10.83
C GLN A 225 24.46 -7.05 11.46
N THR A 226 24.40 -7.01 12.79
CA THR A 226 24.86 -5.87 13.58
C THR A 226 26.38 -5.77 13.57
N GLY A 227 26.94 -4.69 14.12
CA GLY A 227 28.39 -4.57 14.32
C GLY A 227 29.00 -5.68 15.19
N ARG A 228 28.18 -6.41 15.95
CA ARG A 228 28.58 -7.56 16.79
C ARG A 228 28.31 -8.92 16.15
N GLY A 229 27.92 -8.95 14.86
CA GLY A 229 27.62 -10.19 14.14
C GLY A 229 26.26 -10.81 14.45
N GLN A 230 25.40 -10.13 15.22
CA GLN A 230 24.05 -10.63 15.51
C GLN A 230 23.13 -10.47 14.29
N PRO A 231 22.25 -11.45 13.98
CA PRO A 231 21.42 -11.40 12.79
C PRO A 231 20.39 -10.25 12.85
N VAL A 232 20.14 -9.66 11.69
CA VAL A 232 19.10 -8.66 11.45
C VAL A 232 18.34 -9.04 10.18
N VAL A 233 17.02 -9.07 10.25
CA VAL A 233 16.15 -9.25 9.09
C VAL A 233 15.12 -8.14 9.06
N MET A 234 15.03 -7.43 7.94
CA MET A 234 14.02 -6.40 7.69
C MET A 234 13.16 -6.82 6.51
N VAL A 235 11.84 -6.75 6.68
CA VAL A 235 10.85 -7.10 5.66
C VAL A 235 10.00 -5.88 5.37
N ILE A 236 9.96 -5.42 4.13
CA ILE A 236 9.15 -4.28 3.68
C ILE A 236 8.06 -4.78 2.73
N GLY A 237 6.81 -4.41 2.97
CA GLY A 237 5.69 -4.71 2.06
C GLY A 237 4.77 -5.86 2.50
N LEU A 238 5.14 -6.60 3.55
CA LEU A 238 4.28 -7.60 4.18
C LEU A 238 3.67 -7.10 5.49
N PRO A 239 2.41 -7.47 5.80
CA PRO A 239 1.85 -7.30 7.13
C PRO A 239 2.70 -7.97 8.19
N ALA A 240 2.72 -7.41 9.40
CA ALA A 240 3.70 -7.80 10.39
C ALA A 240 3.58 -9.28 10.80
N GLN A 241 2.37 -9.82 10.94
CA GLN A 241 2.18 -11.23 11.30
C GLN A 241 2.74 -12.17 10.23
N LEU A 242 2.48 -11.84 8.96
CA LEU A 242 2.97 -12.61 7.83
C LEU A 242 4.49 -12.54 7.74
N ALA A 243 5.06 -11.34 7.88
CA ALA A 243 6.51 -11.15 7.94
C ALA A 243 7.16 -11.97 9.07
N ALA A 244 6.54 -12.01 10.25
CA ALA A 244 7.04 -12.78 11.39
C ALA A 244 7.01 -14.29 11.14
N ASN A 245 5.89 -14.80 10.62
CA ASN A 245 5.73 -16.22 10.31
C ASN A 245 6.69 -16.70 9.20
N THR A 246 7.00 -15.84 8.22
CA THR A 246 7.84 -16.22 7.08
C THR A 246 9.33 -15.96 7.32
N TYR A 247 9.69 -14.88 8.03
CA TYR A 247 11.07 -14.40 8.10
C TYR A 247 11.58 -14.10 9.52
N GLY A 248 10.74 -14.21 10.54
CA GLY A 248 11.08 -13.83 11.92
C GLY A 248 11.96 -14.83 12.68
N ALA A 249 12.15 -16.05 12.16
CA ALA A 249 13.02 -17.05 12.76
C ALA A 249 14.50 -16.74 12.45
N ILE A 250 15.18 -16.07 13.40
CA ILE A 250 16.60 -15.69 13.34
C ILE A 250 17.33 -15.91 14.67
#